data_AF-W1DJ93-F1
#
_entry.id   AF-W1DJ93-F1
#
_cell.length_a   1.000
_cell.length_b   1.000
_cell.length_c   1.000
_cell.angle_alpha   90.00
_cell.angle_beta   90.00
_cell.angle_gamma   90.00
#
_symmetry.space_group_name_H-M   'P 1'
#
loop_
_entity.id
_entity.type
_entity.pdbx_description
1 polymer ?
#
loop_
_entity_poly.entity_id
_entity_poly.type
_entity_poly.pdbx_seq_one_letter_code
_entity_poly.pdbx_strand_id
1 'polypeptide(L)'
;MRRLSDTLFLTWLSVLFMLSAFPAQALTCKTTSSTISEVVNIESIIKVSSSELIANKKIWVSSPITATFSCEDTDNFPNGESAYFWLDPENKASSLPNFIQVGITYNGIDYLLQNKKIGGDWPGDAV
;
A
#
# COMPACT_ATOMS: atom_id res chain seq x y z
N MET A 1 -2.88 -30.16 45.35
CA MET A 1 -2.62 -28.73 45.03
C MET A 1 -2.11 -28.47 43.59
N ARG A 2 -2.13 -29.44 42.65
CA ARG A 2 -1.71 -29.21 41.25
C ARG A 2 -2.85 -28.72 40.32
N ARG A 3 -4.11 -29.11 40.59
CA ARG A 3 -5.26 -28.72 39.75
C ARG A 3 -5.65 -27.24 39.79
N LEU A 4 -5.27 -26.51 40.84
CA LEU A 4 -5.61 -25.10 41.02
C LEU A 4 -4.67 -24.14 40.28
N SER A 5 -3.41 -24.54 40.03
CA SER A 5 -2.47 -23.75 39.23
C SER A 5 -2.79 -23.81 37.75
N ASP A 6 -3.25 -24.98 37.26
CA ASP A 6 -3.56 -25.18 35.84
C ASP A 6 -4.78 -24.35 35.40
N THR A 7 -5.81 -24.25 36.26
CA THR A 7 -6.97 -23.41 36.01
C THR A 7 -6.63 -21.91 36.01
N LEU A 8 -5.75 -21.47 36.92
CA LEU A 8 -5.29 -20.08 37.00
C LEU A 8 -4.45 -19.69 35.78
N PHE A 9 -3.59 -20.60 35.32
CA PHE A 9 -2.75 -20.39 34.14
C PHE A 9 -3.58 -20.32 32.85
N LEU A 10 -4.59 -21.20 32.71
CA LEU A 10 -5.51 -21.18 31.56
C LEU A 10 -6.39 -19.92 31.54
N THR A 11 -6.85 -19.43 32.70
CA THR A 11 -7.59 -18.16 32.78
C THR A 11 -6.72 -16.96 32.43
N TRP A 12 -5.44 -16.99 32.80
CA TRP A 12 -4.52 -15.89 32.49
C TRP A 12 -4.16 -15.85 31.01
N LEU A 13 -3.96 -17.02 30.39
CA LEU A 13 -3.71 -17.15 28.96
C LEU A 13 -4.93 -16.69 28.12
N SER A 14 -6.15 -16.96 28.58
CA SER A 14 -7.38 -16.52 27.90
C SER A 14 -7.62 -15.02 28.03
N VAL A 15 -7.24 -14.39 29.14
CA VAL A 15 -7.27 -12.91 29.28
C VAL A 15 -6.24 -12.24 28.38
N LEU A 16 -5.03 -12.80 28.24
CA LEU A 16 -4.02 -12.26 27.31
C LEU A 16 -4.46 -12.37 25.84
N PHE A 17 -5.13 -13.46 25.45
CA PHE A 17 -5.60 -13.66 24.07
C PHE A 17 -6.76 -12.72 23.68
N MET A 18 -7.57 -12.29 24.65
CA MET A 18 -8.63 -11.29 24.42
C MET A 18 -8.09 -9.86 24.28
N LEU A 19 -6.87 -9.58 24.76
CA LEU A 19 -6.26 -8.25 24.67
C LEU A 19 -5.59 -7.95 23.32
N SER A 20 -5.39 -8.95 22.46
CA SER A 20 -4.71 -8.79 21.16
C SER A 20 -5.66 -8.55 19.98
N ALA A 21 -6.97 -8.47 20.20
CA ALA A 21 -7.96 -8.30 19.13
C ALA A 21 -8.46 -6.85 19.04
N PHE A 22 -7.56 -5.92 18.75
CA PHE A 22 -7.99 -4.58 18.30
C PHE A 22 -8.29 -4.66 16.79
N PRO A 23 -9.47 -4.24 16.32
CA PRO A 23 -9.73 -4.14 14.89
C PRO A 23 -8.77 -3.12 14.28
N ALA A 24 -8.20 -3.43 13.12
CA ALA A 24 -7.47 -2.47 12.32
C ALA A 24 -8.48 -1.48 11.73
N GLN A 25 -8.55 -0.29 12.33
CA GLN A 25 -9.42 0.81 11.92
C GLN A 25 -8.73 1.58 10.78
N ALA A 26 -9.35 1.65 9.61
CA ALA A 26 -8.79 2.32 8.43
C ALA A 26 -9.89 3.09 7.70
N LEU A 27 -9.57 4.33 7.29
CA LEU A 27 -10.47 5.14 6.47
C LEU A 27 -10.81 4.38 5.19
N THR A 28 -12.09 4.37 4.84
CA THR A 28 -12.51 3.91 3.51
C THR A 28 -12.44 5.07 2.53
N CYS A 29 -11.47 5.00 1.61
CA CYS A 29 -11.31 5.97 0.54
C CYS A 29 -11.95 5.46 -0.76
N LYS A 30 -12.70 6.32 -1.44
CA LYS A 30 -13.35 6.03 -2.72
C LYS A 30 -13.09 7.15 -3.72
N THR A 31 -12.99 6.79 -4.99
CA THR A 31 -12.96 7.73 -6.11
C THR A 31 -14.34 8.41 -6.27
N THR A 32 -14.41 9.41 -7.15
CA THR A 32 -15.69 10.02 -7.56
C THR A 32 -16.70 9.01 -8.11
N SER A 33 -16.20 7.89 -8.66
CA SER A 33 -17.02 6.79 -9.20
C SER A 33 -17.35 5.72 -8.15
N SER A 34 -17.09 5.99 -6.86
CA SER A 34 -17.30 5.06 -5.73
C SER A 34 -16.45 3.78 -5.77
N THR A 35 -15.37 3.75 -6.55
CA THR A 35 -14.42 2.63 -6.58
C THR A 35 -13.26 2.88 -5.61
N ILE A 36 -12.64 1.83 -5.08
CA ILE A 36 -11.47 1.93 -4.18
C ILE A 36 -10.13 2.01 -4.94
N SER A 37 -10.17 2.04 -6.26
CA SER A 37 -9.01 2.12 -7.14
C SER A 37 -9.33 2.93 -8.39
N GLU A 38 -8.29 3.54 -8.96
CA GLU A 38 -8.36 4.31 -10.21
C GLU A 38 -7.25 3.85 -11.14
N VAL A 39 -7.58 3.64 -12.43
CA VAL A 39 -6.59 3.33 -13.46
C VAL A 39 -6.20 4.63 -14.14
N VAL A 40 -4.94 5.01 -13.97
CA VAL A 40 -4.34 6.15 -14.66
C VAL A 40 -3.78 5.69 -15.99
N ASN A 41 -4.31 6.21 -17.09
CA ASN A 41 -3.76 5.95 -18.41
C ASN A 41 -2.58 6.89 -18.70
N ILE A 42 -1.46 6.31 -19.13
CA ILE A 42 -0.24 7.04 -19.47
C ILE A 42 -0.28 7.58 -20.92
N GLU A 43 -1.27 7.17 -21.72
CA GLU A 43 -1.66 7.65 -23.08
C GLU A 43 -0.53 7.88 -24.09
N SER A 44 0.67 7.39 -23.82
CA SER A 44 1.86 7.70 -24.61
C SER A 44 2.70 6.46 -24.87
N ILE A 45 3.10 6.30 -26.13
CA ILE A 45 4.15 5.37 -26.51
C ILE A 45 5.46 5.96 -26.01
N ILE A 46 6.08 5.32 -25.02
CA ILE A 46 7.38 5.71 -24.50
C ILE A 46 8.44 5.27 -25.51
N LYS A 47 9.01 6.22 -26.24
CA LYS A 47 10.15 5.99 -27.14
C LYS A 47 11.43 6.39 -26.43
N VAL A 48 12.33 5.44 -26.27
CA VAL A 48 13.64 5.64 -25.63
C VAL A 48 14.73 5.13 -26.56
N SER A 49 15.83 5.88 -26.69
CA SER A 49 16.95 5.43 -27.51
C SER A 49 17.73 4.34 -26.77
N SER A 50 18.27 3.35 -27.49
CA SER A 50 19.07 2.28 -26.87
C SER A 50 20.28 2.82 -26.10
N SER A 51 20.84 3.96 -26.52
CA SER A 51 21.93 4.67 -25.83
C SER A 51 21.53 5.25 -24.47
N GLU A 52 20.24 5.47 -24.22
CA GLU A 52 19.72 5.99 -22.96
C GLU A 52 19.34 4.90 -21.97
N LEU A 53 19.32 3.63 -22.39
CA LEU A 53 19.06 2.46 -21.56
C LEU A 53 20.30 2.09 -20.73
N ILE A 54 20.66 2.99 -19.82
CA ILE A 54 21.74 2.83 -18.86
C ILE A 54 21.10 2.46 -17.52
N ALA A 55 21.73 1.54 -16.78
CA ALA A 55 21.25 1.14 -15.45
C ALA A 55 21.03 2.36 -14.54
N ASN A 56 19.92 2.33 -13.80
CA ASN A 56 19.51 3.37 -12.84
C ASN A 56 19.31 4.77 -13.44
N LYS A 57 19.12 4.88 -14.76
CA LYS A 57 18.77 6.15 -15.41
C LYS A 57 17.26 6.27 -15.54
N LYS A 58 16.69 7.40 -15.12
CA LYS A 58 15.30 7.77 -15.41
C LYS A 58 15.19 8.10 -16.90
N ILE A 59 14.41 7.31 -17.63
CA ILE A 59 14.30 7.41 -19.10
C ILE A 59 13.02 8.10 -19.57
N TRP A 60 12.02 8.23 -18.69
CA TRP A 60 10.73 8.87 -19.01
C TRP A 60 10.00 9.30 -17.73
N VAL A 61 9.22 10.39 -17.83
CA VAL A 61 8.31 10.90 -16.79
C VAL A 61 7.06 11.39 -17.48
N SER A 62 5.89 11.09 -16.91
CA SER A 62 4.63 11.65 -17.38
C SER A 62 4.54 13.14 -17.07
N SER A 63 3.59 13.83 -17.71
CA SER A 63 3.04 15.05 -17.12
C SER A 63 2.45 14.74 -15.73
N PRO A 64 2.36 15.72 -14.81
CA PRO A 64 1.71 15.52 -13.52
C PRO A 64 0.29 15.00 -13.70
N ILE A 65 -0.03 13.90 -13.00
CA ILE A 65 -1.35 13.30 -12.97
C ILE A 65 -1.96 13.58 -11.61
N THR A 66 -3.25 13.92 -11.58
CA THR A 66 -4.01 14.14 -10.36
C THR A 66 -5.09 13.07 -10.23
N ALA A 67 -5.09 12.35 -9.12
CA ALA A 67 -6.17 11.44 -8.72
C ALA A 67 -6.84 12.00 -7.47
N THR A 68 -8.17 11.92 -7.41
CA THR A 68 -8.95 12.49 -6.28
C THR A 68 -9.72 11.40 -5.57
N PHE A 69 -9.50 11.29 -4.27
CA PHE A 69 -10.18 10.34 -3.40
C PHE A 69 -10.92 11.08 -2.30
N SER A 70 -12.13 10.63 -2.01
CA SER A 70 -12.91 11.04 -0.84
C SER A 70 -12.85 9.92 0.19
N CYS A 71 -12.39 10.24 1.39
CA CYS A 71 -12.30 9.29 2.49
C CYS A 71 -13.30 9.67 3.58
N GLU A 72 -14.02 8.67 4.10
CA GLU A 72 -15.00 8.84 5.16
C GLU A 72 -14.51 8.12 6.42
N ASP A 73 -14.48 8.84 7.54
CA ASP A 73 -14.23 8.28 8.86
C ASP A 73 -15.48 7.50 9.26
N THR A 74 -15.34 6.18 9.38
CA THR A 74 -16.48 5.30 9.62
C THR A 74 -16.94 5.29 11.08
N ASP A 75 -16.08 5.70 12.02
CA ASP A 75 -16.30 5.51 13.46
C ASP A 75 -16.08 6.77 14.31
N ASN A 76 -15.88 7.94 13.67
CA ASN A 76 -15.67 9.24 14.31
C ASN A 76 -14.57 9.18 15.37
N PHE A 77 -13.45 8.55 15.01
CA PHE A 77 -12.37 8.29 15.95
C PHE A 77 -11.71 9.62 16.36
N PRO A 78 -11.52 9.88 17.67
CA PRO A 78 -11.17 11.22 18.17
C PRO A 78 -9.82 11.76 17.68
N ASN A 79 -8.93 10.90 17.17
CA ASN A 79 -7.62 11.28 16.63
C ASN A 79 -7.52 11.14 15.10
N GLY A 80 -8.63 10.80 14.42
CA GLY A 80 -8.64 10.42 13.01
C GLY A 80 -8.03 9.04 12.74
N GLU A 81 -8.24 8.54 11.54
CA GLU A 81 -7.72 7.25 11.07
C GLU A 81 -6.62 7.48 10.00
N SER A 82 -5.85 6.44 9.69
CA SER A 82 -4.86 6.50 8.59
C SER A 82 -5.48 6.04 7.27
N ALA A 83 -5.05 6.65 6.18
CA ALA A 83 -5.32 6.19 4.82
C ALA A 83 -4.00 5.74 4.17
N TYR A 84 -4.07 4.67 3.39
CA TYR A 84 -2.91 4.13 2.67
C TYR A 84 -3.26 4.04 1.19
N PHE A 85 -2.32 4.41 0.33
CA PHE A 85 -2.45 4.27 -1.12
C PHE A 85 -1.48 3.21 -1.61
N TRP A 86 -2.00 2.22 -2.34
CA TRP A 86 -1.19 1.21 -3.00
C TRP A 86 -1.13 1.48 -4.49
N LEU A 87 0.08 1.45 -5.01
CA LEU A 87 0.32 1.57 -6.44
C LEU A 87 0.30 0.18 -7.06
N ASP A 88 -0.36 0.08 -8.22
CA ASP A 88 -0.55 -1.18 -8.95
C ASP A 88 -1.04 -2.35 -8.07
N PRO A 89 -2.19 -2.21 -7.38
CA PRO A 89 -2.69 -3.25 -6.47
C PRO A 89 -3.04 -4.57 -7.18
N GLU A 90 -3.27 -4.53 -8.50
CA GLU A 90 -3.52 -5.69 -9.34
C GLU A 90 -2.23 -6.29 -9.95
N ASN A 91 -1.05 -5.73 -9.64
CA ASN A 91 0.26 -6.18 -10.11
C ASN A 91 0.35 -6.26 -11.65
N LYS A 92 -0.27 -5.33 -12.37
CA LYS A 92 -0.27 -5.25 -13.85
C LYS A 92 1.11 -4.93 -14.41
N ALA A 93 1.91 -4.15 -13.68
CA ALA A 93 3.28 -3.82 -14.05
C ALA A 93 4.22 -5.03 -14.03
N SER A 94 3.81 -6.17 -13.43
CA SER A 94 4.59 -7.42 -13.52
C SER A 94 4.75 -7.97 -14.94
N SER A 95 3.92 -7.51 -15.88
CA SER A 95 4.06 -7.82 -17.31
C SER A 95 5.25 -7.12 -17.98
N LEU A 96 5.85 -6.12 -17.33
CA LEU A 96 7.01 -5.41 -17.85
C LEU A 96 8.28 -6.25 -17.73
N PRO A 97 9.23 -6.13 -18.67
CA PRO A 97 10.52 -6.79 -18.55
C PRO A 97 11.26 -6.39 -17.26
N ASN A 98 11.96 -7.35 -16.63
CA ASN A 98 12.63 -7.16 -15.33
C ASN A 98 13.70 -6.04 -15.30
N PHE A 99 14.18 -5.57 -16.45
CA PHE A 99 15.13 -4.47 -16.54
C PHE A 99 14.46 -3.09 -16.53
N ILE A 100 13.12 -3.02 -16.61
CA ILE A 100 12.34 -1.81 -16.48
C ILE A 100 11.80 -1.73 -15.06
N GLN A 101 12.06 -0.61 -14.40
CA GLN A 101 11.44 -0.26 -13.13
C GLN A 101 10.46 0.87 -13.36
N VAL A 102 9.30 0.77 -12.72
CA VAL A 102 8.26 1.81 -12.74
C VAL A 102 8.09 2.31 -11.32
N GLY A 103 7.69 3.56 -11.18
CA GLY A 103 7.48 4.23 -9.90
C GLY A 103 6.64 5.49 -10.08
N ILE A 104 6.42 6.19 -8.98
CA ILE A 104 5.81 7.52 -8.97
C ILE A 104 6.80 8.53 -8.41
N THR A 105 6.65 9.79 -8.80
CA THR A 105 7.28 10.91 -8.10
C THR A 105 6.20 11.63 -7.30
N TYR A 106 6.35 11.68 -5.98
CA TYR A 106 5.44 12.38 -5.09
C TYR A 106 6.22 13.39 -4.24
N ASN A 107 5.78 14.65 -4.24
CA ASN A 107 6.47 15.75 -3.55
C ASN A 107 7.99 15.83 -3.84
N GLY A 108 8.39 15.50 -5.07
CA GLY A 108 9.80 15.51 -5.49
C GLY A 108 10.61 14.29 -5.09
N ILE A 109 10.00 13.30 -4.42
CA ILE A 109 10.63 12.03 -4.02
C ILE A 109 10.16 10.92 -4.95
N ASP A 110 11.10 10.11 -5.44
CA ASP A 110 10.80 8.96 -6.29
C ASP A 110 10.55 7.70 -5.45
N TYR A 111 9.40 7.07 -5.66
CA TYR A 111 9.00 5.82 -5.04
C TYR A 111 8.88 4.73 -6.11
N LEU A 112 9.65 3.66 -5.98
CA LEU A 112 9.60 2.53 -6.92
C LEU A 112 8.40 1.64 -6.61
N LEU A 113 7.75 1.11 -7.65
CA LEU A 113 6.78 0.03 -7.51
C LEU A 113 7.52 -1.21 -7.00
N GLN A 114 7.12 -1.68 -5.82
CA GLN A 114 7.59 -2.96 -5.33
C GLN A 114 6.76 -4.09 -5.96
N ASN A 115 7.14 -4.51 -7.17
CA ASN A 115 6.48 -5.64 -7.88
C ASN A 115 6.80 -7.02 -7.28
N LYS A 116 7.06 -7.10 -5.97
CA LYS A 116 7.38 -8.36 -5.31
C LYS A 116 6.39 -8.58 -4.17
N LYS A 117 5.52 -9.58 -4.34
CA LYS A 117 4.96 -10.33 -3.22
C LYS A 117 6.13 -10.94 -2.45
N ILE A 118 6.71 -10.17 -1.54
CA ILE A 118 7.54 -10.72 -0.48
C ILE A 118 6.52 -11.15 0.57
N GLY A 119 6.28 -12.46 0.69
CA GLY A 119 5.54 -13.01 1.82
C GLY A 119 6.26 -12.58 3.09
N GLY A 120 5.69 -11.60 3.78
CA GLY A 120 6.29 -10.92 4.91
C GLY A 120 5.56 -9.59 5.05
N ASP A 121 4.93 -9.42 6.19
CA ASP A 121 4.39 -8.16 6.69
C ASP A 121 5.40 -7.03 6.41
N TRP A 122 5.11 -6.16 5.44
CA TRP A 122 5.95 -4.98 5.15
C TRP A 122 5.32 -3.77 5.82
N PRO A 123 6.12 -2.94 6.52
CA PRO A 123 5.63 -1.69 7.06
C PRO A 123 5.19 -0.84 5.88
N GLY A 124 3.92 -0.44 5.87
CA GLY A 124 3.41 0.49 4.89
C GLY A 124 4.18 1.80 5.00
N ASP A 125 5.11 2.02 4.09
CA ASP A 125 5.58 3.37 3.78
C ASP A 125 4.40 4.08 3.13
N ALA A 126 3.57 4.66 3.99
CA ALA A 126 2.53 5.59 3.63
C ALA A 126 3.14 6.71 2.79
N VAL A 127 2.55 6.94 1.62
CA VAL A 127 2.72 8.17 0.85
C VAL A 127 1.54 9.07 1.16
#